data_AF-A0A897NG29-F1
#
_entry.id   AF-A0A897NG29-F1
#
_cell.length_a   1.000
_cell.length_b   1.000
_cell.length_c   1.000
_cell.angle_alpha   90.00
_cell.angle_beta   90.00
_cell.angle_gamma   90.00
#
_symmetry.space_group_name_H-M   'P 1'
#
loop_
_entity.id
_entity.type
_entity.pdbx_description
1 polymer ?
#
loop_
_entity_poly.entity_id
_entity_poly.type
_entity_poly.pdbx_seq_one_letter_code
_entity_poly.pdbx_strand_id
1 'polypeptide(L)'
;MADSDDGSAPDRSDHESDEPGGRQDHHEHDSGHHHADDLETLGVAVLTVSSSRTRDEDAAGDAIVAALEAEGHEIATRDIVRDAYDNVQSAVDRFVGRSDVDAVVTTGGTGVTPDDVTVEAVEPLFEKRLPGFGELFRRLSYEEIGTRAIATRATAGIADGVPVFCLPGSENAVRLGTEEIVVEVVGHLAGLARQA
;
A
#
# COMPACT_ATOMS: atom_id res chain seq x y z
N MET A 1 -33.27 -15.04 -63.15
CA MET A 1 -34.20 -16.06 -63.67
C MET A 1 -33.92 -17.29 -62.82
N ALA A 2 -34.48 -17.34 -61.60
CA ALA A 2 -35.85 -17.76 -61.27
C ALA A 2 -36.08 -19.24 -61.55
N ASP A 3 -36.80 -19.89 -60.63
CA ASP A 3 -37.42 -21.23 -60.73
C ASP A 3 -36.50 -22.41 -60.32
N SER A 4 -36.86 -23.35 -59.45
CA SER A 4 -38.11 -23.63 -58.75
C SER A 4 -37.89 -24.66 -57.63
N ASP A 5 -38.88 -24.65 -56.74
CA ASP A 5 -39.22 -25.53 -55.63
C ASP A 5 -39.44 -27.03 -55.96
N ASP A 6 -39.54 -27.79 -54.86
CA ASP A 6 -40.27 -29.04 -54.60
C ASP A 6 -39.53 -30.40 -54.64
N GLY A 7 -39.73 -31.17 -53.56
CA GLY A 7 -39.23 -32.52 -53.42
C GLY A 7 -39.34 -33.21 -52.05
N SER A 8 -40.56 -33.31 -51.48
CA SER A 8 -41.07 -34.47 -50.71
C SER A 8 -40.61 -34.80 -49.26
N ALA A 9 -41.61 -34.99 -48.39
CA ALA A 9 -41.63 -35.64 -47.05
C ALA A 9 -41.56 -37.21 -47.16
N PRO A 10 -41.61 -38.06 -46.09
CA PRO A 10 -42.00 -37.82 -44.68
C PRO A 10 -41.26 -38.58 -43.53
N ASP A 11 -41.55 -38.15 -42.30
CA ASP A 11 -41.84 -38.90 -41.06
C ASP A 11 -41.08 -40.21 -40.73
N ARG A 12 -40.29 -40.20 -39.62
CA ARG A 12 -40.53 -41.08 -38.44
C ARG A 12 -39.50 -40.94 -37.30
N SER A 13 -40.06 -41.08 -36.10
CA SER A 13 -39.54 -41.61 -34.83
C SER A 13 -38.61 -40.76 -33.96
N ASP A 14 -39.22 -40.12 -32.96
CA ASP A 14 -39.05 -40.42 -31.53
C ASP A 14 -37.63 -40.57 -30.98
N HIS A 15 -37.14 -39.47 -30.39
CA HIS A 15 -36.35 -39.55 -29.18
C HIS A 15 -36.65 -38.34 -28.28
N GLU A 16 -37.61 -38.53 -27.36
CA GLU A 16 -37.65 -37.79 -26.10
C GLU A 16 -36.30 -37.98 -25.41
N SER A 17 -35.60 -36.88 -25.17
CA SER A 17 -34.54 -36.81 -24.17
C SER A 17 -34.69 -35.50 -23.42
N ASP A 18 -34.87 -35.67 -22.12
CA ASP A 18 -35.24 -34.68 -21.12
C ASP A 18 -34.34 -33.44 -21.10
N GLU A 19 -34.96 -32.25 -21.01
CA GLU A 19 -34.29 -31.08 -20.45
C GLU A 19 -34.06 -31.29 -18.94
N PRO A 20 -33.02 -30.66 -18.38
CA PRO A 20 -33.38 -29.45 -17.65
C PRO A 20 -32.41 -28.31 -17.90
N GLY A 21 -32.99 -27.12 -18.12
CA GLY A 21 -32.30 -25.85 -18.19
C GLY A 21 -31.40 -25.63 -16.98
N GLY A 22 -30.10 -25.55 -17.26
CA GLY A 22 -29.12 -25.03 -16.33
C GLY A 22 -29.37 -23.54 -16.11
N ARG A 23 -29.99 -23.22 -14.97
CA ARG A 23 -29.92 -21.88 -14.40
C ARG A 23 -28.45 -21.55 -14.23
N GLN A 24 -27.98 -20.54 -14.94
CA GLN A 24 -26.70 -19.90 -14.64
C GLN A 24 -26.92 -19.15 -13.33
N ASP A 25 -26.69 -19.84 -12.22
CA ASP A 25 -26.48 -19.20 -10.93
C ASP A 25 -25.18 -18.41 -11.08
N HIS A 26 -25.32 -17.13 -11.43
CA HIS A 26 -24.30 -16.13 -11.22
C HIS A 26 -23.97 -16.17 -9.73
N HIS A 27 -22.92 -16.91 -9.38
CA HIS A 27 -22.22 -16.72 -8.13
C HIS A 27 -21.65 -15.29 -8.16
N GLU A 28 -22.45 -14.33 -7.72
CA GLU A 28 -21.94 -13.13 -7.09
C GLU A 28 -21.01 -13.61 -5.99
N HIS A 29 -19.70 -13.54 -6.27
CA HIS A 29 -18.69 -13.56 -5.23
C HIS A 29 -18.90 -12.26 -4.44
N ASP A 30 -19.83 -12.33 -3.49
CA ASP A 30 -19.93 -11.41 -2.38
C ASP A 30 -18.57 -11.46 -1.67
N SER A 31 -17.70 -10.54 -2.06
CA SER A 31 -16.38 -10.31 -1.48
C SER A 31 -16.58 -9.51 -0.19
N GLY A 32 -17.46 -10.01 0.67
CA GLY A 32 -17.60 -9.59 2.05
C GLY A 32 -16.41 -10.12 2.84
N HIS A 33 -15.22 -9.58 2.57
CA HIS A 33 -14.18 -9.59 3.59
C HIS A 33 -14.72 -8.75 4.74
N HIS A 34 -15.12 -9.43 5.82
CA HIS A 34 -15.56 -8.78 7.04
C HIS A 34 -14.39 -7.97 7.63
N HIS A 35 -14.30 -6.69 7.29
CA HIS A 35 -13.38 -5.68 7.85
C HIS A 35 -13.78 -5.30 9.29
N ALA A 36 -13.96 -6.28 10.17
CA ALA A 36 -14.38 -6.03 11.55
C ALA A 36 -13.30 -5.28 12.36
N ASP A 37 -12.06 -5.30 11.89
CA ASP A 37 -10.89 -4.82 12.62
C ASP A 37 -10.27 -3.55 12.03
N ASP A 38 -10.83 -3.04 10.93
CA ASP A 38 -10.29 -1.87 10.26
C ASP A 38 -10.51 -0.63 11.11
N LEU A 39 -9.43 0.10 11.36
CA LEU A 39 -9.48 1.35 12.08
C LEU A 39 -9.77 2.50 11.10
N GLU A 40 -10.88 3.19 11.33
CA GLU A 40 -11.34 4.29 10.46
C GLU A 40 -10.47 5.56 10.61
N THR A 41 -10.03 5.88 11.83
CA THR A 41 -9.17 7.02 12.12
C THR A 41 -7.94 6.56 12.89
N LEU A 42 -6.77 7.01 12.44
CA LEU A 42 -5.47 6.65 12.99
C LEU A 42 -4.70 7.90 13.41
N GLY A 43 -3.93 7.80 14.48
CA GLY A 43 -2.82 8.72 14.75
C GLY A 43 -1.58 8.30 13.96
N VAL A 44 -1.08 9.15 13.05
CA VAL A 44 0.07 8.82 12.20
C VAL A 44 1.27 9.69 12.56
N ALA A 45 2.43 9.05 12.73
CA ALA A 45 3.70 9.72 12.86
C ALA A 45 4.39 9.87 11.49
N VAL A 46 4.80 11.09 11.14
CA VAL A 46 5.50 11.39 9.89
C VAL A 46 6.96 11.74 10.17
N LEU A 47 7.90 11.03 9.52
CA LEU A 47 9.34 11.27 9.65
C LEU A 47 9.98 11.64 8.31
N THR A 48 10.54 12.83 8.23
CA THR A 48 11.40 13.19 7.09
C THR A 48 12.87 12.96 7.47
N VAL A 49 13.58 12.16 6.67
CA VAL A 49 15.02 11.92 6.80
C VAL A 49 15.74 12.73 5.74
N SER A 50 16.51 13.75 6.17
CA SER A 50 17.21 14.64 5.24
C SER A 50 18.43 15.32 5.89
N SER A 51 19.52 15.42 5.12
CA SER A 51 20.69 16.22 5.46
C SER A 51 20.51 17.73 5.23
N SER A 52 19.45 18.19 4.56
CA SER A 52 19.33 19.62 4.21
C SER A 52 17.96 20.24 4.47
N ARG A 53 16.88 19.45 4.47
CA ARG A 53 15.53 20.00 4.61
C ARG A 53 15.29 20.58 6.00
N THR A 54 14.52 21.66 6.01
CA THR A 54 13.89 22.24 7.19
C THR A 54 12.38 22.03 7.09
N ARG A 55 11.64 22.36 8.16
CA ARG A 55 10.18 22.20 8.17
C ARG A 55 9.49 23.03 7.07
N ASP A 56 10.02 24.21 6.76
CA ASP A 56 9.47 25.10 5.73
C ASP A 56 9.79 24.64 4.30
N GLU A 57 10.67 23.64 4.15
CA GLU A 57 11.18 23.13 2.87
C GLU A 57 10.94 21.62 2.71
N ASP A 58 9.93 21.08 3.41
CA ASP A 58 9.62 19.66 3.46
C ASP A 58 8.33 19.30 2.70
N ALA A 59 8.33 19.60 1.39
CA ALA A 59 7.21 19.30 0.50
C ALA A 59 6.84 17.80 0.46
N ALA A 60 7.81 16.91 0.67
CA ALA A 60 7.57 15.47 0.75
C ALA A 60 6.78 15.12 2.04
N GLY A 61 7.21 15.61 3.20
CA GLY A 61 6.43 15.45 4.43
C GLY A 61 5.07 16.12 4.35
N ASP A 62 4.95 17.27 3.68
CA ASP A 62 3.67 17.95 3.46
C ASP A 62 2.72 17.10 2.60
N ALA A 63 3.24 16.43 1.57
CA ALA A 63 2.45 15.52 0.73
C ALA A 63 1.93 14.32 1.52
N ILE A 64 2.74 13.74 2.42
CA ILE A 64 2.27 12.64 3.31
C ILE A 64 1.13 13.12 4.18
N VAL A 65 1.32 14.28 4.85
CA VAL A 65 0.30 14.86 5.74
C VAL A 65 -1.00 15.10 4.98
N ALA A 66 -0.92 15.77 3.83
CA ALA A 66 -2.10 16.09 3.04
C ALA A 66 -2.87 14.84 2.58
N ALA A 67 -2.16 13.78 2.15
CA ALA A 67 -2.79 12.54 1.72
C ALA A 67 -3.49 11.81 2.89
N LEU A 68 -2.85 11.73 4.06
CA LEU A 68 -3.44 11.06 5.23
C LEU A 68 -4.62 11.85 5.82
N GLU A 69 -4.51 13.18 5.89
CA GLU A 69 -5.60 14.03 6.38
C GLU A 69 -6.82 14.03 5.44
N ALA A 70 -6.60 13.89 4.12
CA ALA A 70 -7.67 13.77 3.14
C ALA A 70 -8.55 12.53 3.37
N GLU A 71 -7.96 11.46 3.90
CA GLU A 71 -8.65 10.21 4.27
C GLU A 71 -9.12 10.20 5.74
N GLY A 72 -9.02 11.33 6.44
CA GLY A 72 -9.55 11.49 7.79
C GLY A 72 -8.66 10.94 8.92
N HIS A 73 -7.38 10.66 8.64
CA HIS A 73 -6.40 10.34 9.68
C HIS A 73 -5.84 11.61 10.35
N GLU A 74 -5.33 11.47 11.58
CA GLU A 74 -4.74 12.56 12.35
C GLU A 74 -3.21 12.46 12.37
N ILE A 75 -2.51 13.59 12.25
CA ILE A 75 -1.05 13.60 12.39
C ILE A 75 -0.66 13.77 13.86
N ALA A 76 -0.43 12.65 14.54
CA ALA A 76 -0.05 12.61 15.96
C ALA A 76 1.29 13.30 16.23
N THR A 77 2.23 13.16 15.29
CA THR A 77 3.51 13.86 15.36
C THR A 77 4.17 13.92 13.98
N ARG A 78 4.95 14.97 13.76
CA ARG A 78 5.80 15.11 12.57
C ARG A 78 7.17 15.62 12.98
N ASP A 79 8.23 15.01 12.46
CA ASP A 79 9.61 15.36 12.79
C ASP A 79 10.54 15.25 11.59
N ILE A 80 11.70 15.91 11.67
CA ILE A 80 12.76 15.86 10.66
C ILE A 80 14.08 15.50 11.33
N VAL A 81 14.74 14.46 10.84
CA VAL A 81 16.03 13.99 11.36
C VAL A 81 17.10 14.01 10.28
N ARG A 82 18.36 14.12 10.71
CA ARG A 82 19.51 13.93 9.84
C ARG A 82 19.63 12.46 9.45
N ASP A 83 20.19 12.23 8.27
CA ASP A 83 20.49 10.97 7.60
C ASP A 83 21.63 10.18 8.29
N ALA A 84 21.49 9.96 9.59
CA ALA A 84 22.37 9.09 10.37
C ALA A 84 21.57 7.93 10.94
N TYR A 85 22.17 6.74 10.95
CA TYR A 85 21.53 5.48 11.35
C TYR A 85 20.80 5.60 12.70
N ASP A 86 21.52 6.04 13.74
CA ASP A 86 20.98 6.14 15.10
C ASP A 86 19.84 7.16 15.20
N ASN A 87 19.90 8.25 14.42
CA ASN A 87 18.84 9.26 14.42
C ASN A 87 17.54 8.70 13.85
N VAL A 88 17.64 7.98 12.72
CA VAL A 88 16.48 7.37 12.06
C VAL A 88 15.90 6.26 12.95
N GLN A 89 16.75 5.35 13.42
CA GLN A 89 16.32 4.21 14.24
C GLN A 89 15.66 4.68 15.54
N SER A 90 16.29 5.61 16.27
CA SER A 90 15.74 6.13 17.53
C SER A 90 14.45 6.92 17.33
N ALA A 91 14.30 7.63 16.20
CA ALA A 91 13.07 8.37 15.91
C ALA A 91 11.90 7.43 15.64
N VAL A 92 12.11 6.38 14.85
CA VAL A 92 11.07 5.37 14.57
C VAL A 92 10.72 4.57 15.82
N ASP A 93 11.72 4.09 16.58
CA ASP A 93 11.53 3.38 17.85
C ASP A 93 10.70 4.22 18.85
N ARG A 94 11.04 5.51 18.99
CA ARG A 94 10.26 6.45 19.81
C ARG A 94 8.82 6.58 19.31
N PHE A 95 8.58 6.59 18.00
CA PHE A 95 7.25 6.77 17.45
C PHE A 95 6.36 5.54 17.66
N VAL A 96 6.88 4.33 17.42
CA VAL A 96 6.08 3.11 17.63
C VAL A 96 5.74 2.89 19.10
N GLY A 97 6.57 3.36 20.03
CA GLY A 97 6.28 3.31 21.47
C GLY A 97 5.30 4.37 22.00
N ARG A 98 4.74 5.23 21.14
CA ARG A 98 3.76 6.25 21.57
C ARG A 98 2.33 5.69 21.55
N SER A 99 1.58 5.97 22.60
CA SER A 99 0.18 5.52 22.71
C SER A 99 -0.81 6.22 21.78
N ASP A 100 -0.39 7.32 21.12
CA ASP A 100 -1.17 8.07 20.15
C ASP A 100 -0.71 7.87 18.70
N VAL A 101 0.17 6.89 18.46
CA VAL A 101 0.70 6.55 17.13
C VAL A 101 0.28 5.13 16.77
N ASP A 102 -0.49 5.04 15.69
CA ASP A 102 -1.03 3.80 15.14
C ASP A 102 -0.35 3.38 13.84
N ALA A 103 0.39 4.32 13.20
CA ALA A 103 1.22 4.05 12.04
C ALA A 103 2.38 5.04 11.95
N VAL A 104 3.46 4.64 11.30
CA VAL A 104 4.60 5.51 10.98
C VAL A 104 4.84 5.53 9.48
N VAL A 105 4.96 6.74 8.91
CA VAL A 105 5.36 6.92 7.51
C VAL A 105 6.62 7.77 7.46
N THR A 106 7.68 7.24 6.85
CA THR A 106 8.94 7.96 6.65
C THR A 106 9.16 8.31 5.18
N THR A 107 9.91 9.39 4.93
CA THR A 107 10.39 9.76 3.60
C THR A 107 11.86 10.15 3.63
N GLY A 108 12.63 9.63 2.68
CA GLY A 108 14.04 9.98 2.49
C GLY A 108 15.03 8.96 3.06
N GLY A 109 16.30 9.09 2.67
CA GLY A 109 17.39 8.21 3.11
C GLY A 109 17.30 6.75 2.62
N THR A 110 16.52 6.46 1.57
CA THR A 110 16.36 5.10 1.03
C THR A 110 17.11 4.86 -0.29
N GLY A 111 17.90 5.82 -0.77
CA GLY A 111 18.70 5.65 -1.98
C GLY A 111 19.86 4.66 -1.81
N VAL A 112 20.89 4.83 -2.66
CA VAL A 112 22.06 3.95 -2.72
C VAL A 112 23.37 4.66 -2.36
N THR A 113 23.29 5.90 -1.88
CA THR A 113 24.45 6.66 -1.43
C THR A 113 24.81 6.25 0.01
N PRO A 114 26.04 6.55 0.48
CA PRO A 114 26.47 6.17 1.84
C PRO A 114 25.59 6.73 2.97
N ASP A 115 24.94 7.87 2.73
CA ASP A 115 24.06 8.53 3.70
C ASP A 115 22.63 7.97 3.67
N ASP A 116 22.28 7.13 2.67
CA ASP A 116 20.97 6.50 2.55
C ASP A 116 20.84 5.27 3.48
N VAL A 117 20.55 5.54 4.74
CA VAL A 117 20.56 4.54 5.83
C VAL A 117 19.17 4.14 6.35
N THR A 118 18.08 4.71 5.83
CA THR A 118 16.73 4.52 6.39
C THR A 118 16.30 3.05 6.39
N VAL A 119 16.56 2.31 5.31
CA VAL A 119 16.19 0.89 5.24
C VAL A 119 16.96 0.08 6.29
N GLU A 120 18.27 0.28 6.36
CA GLU A 120 19.16 -0.41 7.31
C GLU A 120 18.85 -0.06 8.76
N ALA A 121 18.43 1.17 9.03
CA ALA A 121 18.09 1.65 10.37
C ALA A 121 16.73 1.11 10.85
N VAL A 122 15.76 1.01 9.95
CA VAL A 122 14.37 0.67 10.32
C VAL A 122 14.09 -0.84 10.26
N GLU A 123 14.66 -1.57 9.30
CA GLU A 123 14.42 -3.02 9.17
C GLU A 123 14.70 -3.86 10.42
N PRO A 124 15.72 -3.56 11.26
CA PRO A 124 15.96 -4.29 12.51
C PRO A 124 14.87 -4.11 13.57
N LEU A 125 14.04 -3.08 13.46
CA LEU A 125 12.90 -2.85 14.36
C LEU A 125 11.69 -3.72 13.99
N PHE A 126 11.66 -4.29 12.78
CA PHE A 126 10.52 -5.07 12.32
C PHE A 126 10.46 -6.44 12.97
N GLU A 127 9.39 -6.67 13.74
CA GLU A 127 8.97 -8.00 14.20
C GLU A 127 8.50 -8.85 13.01
N LYS A 128 7.84 -8.20 12.04
CA LYS A 128 7.40 -8.81 10.78
C LYS A 128 7.68 -7.86 9.62
N ARG A 129 8.35 -8.35 8.59
CA ARG A 129 8.57 -7.61 7.35
C ARG A 129 7.34 -7.75 6.44
N LEU A 130 7.00 -6.69 5.71
CA LEU A 130 5.93 -6.64 4.71
C LEU A 130 6.54 -6.45 3.30
N PRO A 131 7.24 -7.47 2.74
CA PRO A 131 7.98 -7.32 1.48
C PRO A 131 7.10 -6.91 0.29
N GLY A 132 5.81 -7.30 0.32
CA GLY A 132 4.83 -6.94 -0.71
C GLY A 132 4.67 -5.43 -0.91
N PHE A 133 4.90 -4.61 0.12
CA PHE A 133 4.89 -3.15 -0.01
C PHE A 133 5.97 -2.66 -0.98
N GLY A 134 7.22 -3.05 -0.75
CA GLY A 134 8.33 -2.63 -1.61
C GLY A 134 8.23 -3.22 -3.03
N GLU A 135 7.67 -4.42 -3.17
CA GLU A 135 7.40 -5.05 -4.47
C GLU A 135 6.34 -4.29 -5.27
N LEU A 136 5.20 -3.99 -4.64
CA LEU A 136 4.12 -3.21 -5.25
C LEU A 136 4.60 -1.81 -5.62
N PHE A 137 5.28 -1.14 -4.68
CA PHE A 137 5.84 0.19 -4.91
C PHE A 137 6.79 0.22 -6.11
N ARG A 138 7.69 -0.77 -6.23
CA ARG A 138 8.60 -0.87 -7.38
C ARG A 138 7.86 -1.16 -8.69
N ARG A 139 6.79 -1.95 -8.67
CA ARG A 139 5.95 -2.20 -9.86
C ARG A 139 5.33 -0.89 -10.34
N LEU A 140 4.67 -0.14 -9.46
CA LEU A 140 4.07 1.14 -9.80
C LEU A 140 5.14 2.16 -10.24
N SER A 141 6.26 2.22 -9.54
CA SER A 141 7.39 3.09 -9.93
C SER A 141 7.92 2.75 -11.32
N TYR A 142 7.97 1.47 -11.71
CA TYR A 142 8.44 1.07 -13.03
C TYR A 142 7.55 1.64 -14.15
N GLU A 143 6.25 1.78 -13.90
CA GLU A 143 5.31 2.38 -14.86
C GLU A 143 5.62 3.88 -15.08
N GLU A 144 6.13 4.59 -14.07
CA GLU A 144 6.49 6.01 -14.17
C GLU A 144 7.93 6.28 -14.62
N ILE A 145 8.91 5.57 -14.03
CA ILE A 145 10.35 5.87 -14.17
C ILE A 145 11.14 4.76 -14.86
N GLY A 146 10.46 3.70 -15.33
CA GLY A 146 11.07 2.58 -16.04
C GLY A 146 12.15 1.88 -15.24
N THR A 147 13.26 1.50 -15.90
CA THR A 147 14.36 0.74 -15.29
C THR A 147 15.04 1.44 -14.12
N ARG A 148 14.85 2.77 -13.95
CA ARG A 148 15.36 3.50 -12.77
C ARG A 148 14.75 3.00 -11.46
N ALA A 149 13.59 2.34 -11.51
CA ALA A 149 12.96 1.69 -10.35
C ALA A 149 13.86 0.63 -9.67
N ILE A 150 14.93 0.15 -10.33
CA ILE A 150 15.94 -0.72 -9.71
C ILE A 150 16.61 -0.04 -8.49
N ALA A 151 16.77 1.28 -8.50
CA ALA A 151 17.40 2.03 -7.41
C ALA A 151 16.42 2.37 -6.26
N THR A 152 15.13 2.06 -6.42
CA THR A 152 14.09 2.39 -5.44
C THR A 152 14.08 1.37 -4.29
N ARG A 153 14.29 1.83 -3.05
CA ARG A 153 14.27 0.97 -1.85
C ARG A 153 13.19 1.36 -0.84
N ALA A 154 11.93 1.29 -1.24
CA ALA A 154 10.83 1.35 -0.28
C ALA A 154 10.72 0.04 0.53
N THR A 155 10.45 0.13 1.83
CA THR A 155 10.27 -1.03 2.72
C THR A 155 9.15 -0.78 3.73
N ALA A 156 8.56 -1.84 4.26
CA ALA A 156 7.57 -1.75 5.33
C ALA A 156 7.62 -2.97 6.25
N GLY A 157 7.10 -2.80 7.46
CA GLY A 157 7.03 -3.85 8.47
C GLY A 157 6.13 -3.46 9.64
N ILE A 158 5.95 -4.41 10.56
CA ILE A 158 5.33 -4.18 11.87
C ILE A 158 6.45 -4.08 12.90
N ALA A 159 6.47 -3.00 13.69
CA ALA A 159 7.38 -2.80 14.81
C ALA A 159 6.57 -2.40 16.04
N ASP A 160 6.73 -3.13 17.15
CA ASP A 160 5.96 -2.94 18.40
C ASP A 160 4.44 -2.84 18.16
N GLY A 161 3.91 -3.73 17.30
CA GLY A 161 2.50 -3.71 16.93
C GLY A 161 2.04 -2.53 16.05
N VAL A 162 2.97 -1.70 15.54
CA VAL A 162 2.67 -0.53 14.68
C VAL A 162 3.18 -0.76 13.25
N PRO A 163 2.35 -0.59 12.19
CA PRO A 163 2.81 -0.59 10.82
C PRO A 163 3.71 0.63 10.52
N VAL A 164 4.87 0.36 9.92
CA VAL A 164 5.87 1.35 9.53
C VAL A 164 6.15 1.23 8.03
N PHE A 165 6.05 2.35 7.32
CA PHE A 165 6.29 2.47 5.88
C PHE A 165 7.45 3.44 5.62
N CYS A 166 8.46 3.01 4.86
CA CYS A 166 9.60 3.83 4.48
C CYS A 166 9.57 4.12 2.98
N LEU A 167 9.36 5.38 2.61
CA LEU A 167 9.26 5.86 1.23
C LEU A 167 10.52 6.60 0.77
N PRO A 168 10.77 6.68 -0.54
CA PRO A 168 11.81 7.56 -1.09
C PRO A 168 11.60 9.05 -0.77
N GLY A 169 12.65 9.85 -0.94
CA GLY A 169 12.66 11.26 -0.57
C GLY A 169 12.04 12.23 -1.59
N SER A 170 11.73 11.78 -2.81
CA SER A 170 11.13 12.64 -3.84
C SER A 170 9.62 12.76 -3.63
N GLU A 171 9.07 13.96 -3.88
CA GLU A 171 7.64 14.22 -3.69
C GLU A 171 6.77 13.27 -4.54
N ASN A 172 7.12 13.02 -5.81
CA ASN A 172 6.39 12.08 -6.66
C ASN A 172 6.34 10.66 -6.07
N ALA A 173 7.48 10.17 -5.56
CA ALA A 173 7.54 8.83 -4.97
C ALA A 173 6.71 8.75 -3.68
N VAL A 174 6.70 9.83 -2.91
CA VAL A 174 5.88 9.93 -1.71
C VAL A 174 4.39 9.93 -2.04
N ARG A 175 3.97 10.72 -3.02
CA ARG A 175 2.57 10.73 -3.48
C ARG A 175 2.14 9.36 -3.95
N LEU A 176 2.92 8.75 -4.86
CA LEU A 176 2.67 7.40 -5.33
C LEU A 176 2.54 6.39 -4.19
N GLY A 177 3.46 6.41 -3.23
CA GLY A 177 3.45 5.44 -2.14
C GLY A 177 2.35 5.68 -1.13
N THR A 178 2.07 6.94 -0.82
CA THR A 178 1.08 7.29 0.20
C THR A 178 -0.33 7.14 -0.35
N GLU A 179 -0.61 7.77 -1.49
CA GLU A 179 -1.93 7.87 -2.12
C GLU A 179 -2.37 6.52 -2.73
N GLU A 180 -1.47 5.75 -3.35
CA GLU A 180 -1.86 4.49 -4.02
C GLU A 180 -1.71 3.24 -3.14
N ILE A 181 -1.02 3.34 -2.01
CA ILE A 181 -0.71 2.17 -1.17
C ILE A 181 -1.04 2.41 0.29
N VAL A 182 -0.38 3.38 0.94
CA VAL A 182 -0.48 3.51 2.41
C VAL A 182 -1.92 3.76 2.84
N VAL A 183 -2.60 4.75 2.26
CA VAL A 183 -3.98 5.08 2.65
C VAL A 183 -4.94 3.89 2.49
N GLU A 184 -4.76 3.09 1.44
CA GLU A 184 -5.61 1.93 1.13
C GLU A 184 -5.47 0.79 2.15
N VAL A 185 -4.32 0.68 2.83
CA VAL A 185 -4.01 -0.52 3.65
C VAL A 185 -3.72 -0.22 5.12
N VAL A 186 -3.47 1.05 5.48
CA VAL A 186 -2.96 1.39 6.83
C VAL A 186 -3.97 1.08 7.94
N GLY A 187 -5.25 1.38 7.73
CA GLY A 187 -6.32 1.09 8.70
C GLY A 187 -6.45 -0.40 8.99
N HIS A 188 -6.42 -1.22 7.94
CA HIS A 188 -6.48 -2.67 8.04
C HIS A 188 -5.23 -3.25 8.75
N LEU A 189 -4.03 -2.81 8.36
CA LEU A 189 -2.79 -3.30 8.95
C LEU A 189 -2.66 -2.91 10.43
N ALA A 190 -3.04 -1.69 10.80
CA ALA A 190 -3.04 -1.26 12.19
C ALA A 190 -4.06 -2.07 13.04
N GLY A 191 -5.23 -2.38 12.47
CA GLY A 191 -6.22 -3.26 13.06
C GLY A 191 -5.70 -4.68 13.35
N LEU A 192 -5.03 -5.28 12.37
CA LEU A 192 -4.45 -6.61 12.50
C LEU A 192 -3.28 -6.64 13.49
N ALA A 193 -2.42 -5.63 13.49
CA ALA A 193 -1.21 -5.60 14.30
C ALA A 193 -1.51 -5.50 15.81
N ARG A 194 -2.60 -4.81 16.20
CA ARG A 194 -3.05 -4.69 17.60
C ARG A 194 -3.58 -5.98 18.23
N GLN A 195 -3.85 -7.02 17.43
CA GLN A 195 -4.40 -8.30 17.90
C GLN A 195 -3.33 -9.37 18.15
N ALA A 196 -2.07 -9.11 17.76
CA ALA A 196 -0.95 -10.02 17.89
C ALA A 196 -0.33 -9.98 19.29
#